data_AF-A0A124FLW3-F1
#
_entry.id   AF-A0A124FLW3-F1
#
_cell.length_a   1.000
_cell.length_b   1.000
_cell.length_c   1.000
_cell.angle_alpha   90.00
_cell.angle_beta   90.00
_cell.angle_gamma   90.00
#
_symmetry.space_group_name_H-M   'P 1'
#
loop_
_entity.id
_entity.type
_entity.pdbx_description
1 polymer ?
#
loop_
_entity_poly.entity_id
_entity_poly.type
_entity_poly.pdbx_seq_one_letter_code
_entity_poly.pdbx_strand_id
1 'polypeptide(L)'
;QAANIPPKVRFDEDVVPGGRSISIYPVIVCGFIVGFVAAIMGVGGGFLTFPMFVYGLGVSTFTTVGTDILQIIFTAGYASIFQYAIYGFVFYTIAMGMLVGSLVGIQIGALTTKLVKGSMIRGFYAVVILAGFMNRAFALPGRLASAGYVEMSKSTSQALDLAGLVIFFVLVGIFAVWVLVSFFRGLGQIRAGAIGESAGVGH
;
A
#
# COMPACT_ATOMS: atom_id res chain seq x y z
N GLN A 1 19.58 16.72 -2.33
CA GLN A 1 20.11 18.09 -2.18
C GLN A 1 18.94 18.97 -1.75
N ALA A 2 18.90 19.39 -0.48
CA ALA A 2 17.71 20.00 0.13
C ALA A 2 17.55 21.46 -0.33
N ALA A 3 16.52 21.74 -1.13
CA ALA A 3 16.12 23.10 -1.45
C ALA A 3 15.69 23.82 -0.16
N ASN A 4 16.43 24.84 0.23
CA ASN A 4 16.27 25.58 1.47
C ASN A 4 15.21 26.70 1.32
N ILE A 5 13.95 26.31 1.10
CA ILE A 5 12.85 27.26 0.93
C ILE A 5 11.85 27.10 2.09
N PRO A 6 11.67 28.10 2.98
CA PRO A 6 10.62 28.09 4.01
C PRO A 6 9.23 28.29 3.37
N PRO A 7 8.12 27.73 3.92
CA PRO A 7 7.94 27.03 5.19
C PRO A 7 8.48 25.59 5.20
N LYS A 8 8.96 25.11 6.35
CA LYS A 8 9.46 23.75 6.54
C LYS A 8 8.47 22.94 7.37
N VAL A 9 8.17 21.72 6.94
CA VAL A 9 7.47 20.72 7.74
C VAL A 9 8.53 19.85 8.40
N ARG A 10 8.42 19.66 9.71
CA ARG A 10 9.28 18.77 10.46
C ARG A 10 8.63 17.39 10.52
N PHE A 11 9.41 16.37 10.22
CA PHE A 11 9.04 14.96 10.30
C PHE A 11 10.00 14.26 11.26
N ASP A 12 9.54 13.15 11.85
CA ASP A 12 10.39 12.18 12.55
C ASP A 12 11.23 12.77 13.70
N GLU A 13 10.75 13.80 14.40
CA GLU A 13 11.41 14.35 15.60
C GLU A 13 11.55 13.30 16.71
N ASP A 14 10.64 12.32 16.76
CA ASP A 14 10.58 11.27 17.76
C ASP A 14 11.37 10.00 17.38
N VAL A 15 11.79 9.87 16.11
CA VAL A 15 12.40 8.65 15.54
C VAL A 15 13.88 8.84 15.20
N VAL A 16 14.34 10.08 14.98
CA VAL A 16 15.75 10.40 14.67
C VAL A 16 16.20 11.61 15.50
N PRO A 17 17.32 11.53 16.26
CA PRO A 17 17.83 12.68 17.00
C PRO A 17 18.11 13.85 16.04
N GLY A 18 17.34 14.94 16.17
CA GLY A 18 17.45 16.14 15.35
C GLY A 18 16.33 16.36 14.31
N GLY A 19 15.46 15.38 14.09
CA GLY A 19 14.32 15.48 13.16
C GLY A 19 14.69 15.73 11.70
N ARG A 20 13.78 15.46 10.77
CA ARG A 20 13.98 15.75 9.33
C ARG A 20 13.10 16.93 8.92
N SER A 21 13.71 18.08 8.64
CA SER A 21 12.99 19.24 8.11
C SER A 21 13.00 19.25 6.60
N ILE A 22 11.83 19.13 5.97
CA ILE A 22 11.66 19.19 4.51
C ILE A 22 10.85 20.44 4.17
N SER A 23 11.17 21.11 3.06
CA SER A 23 10.37 22.23 2.56
C SER A 23 8.93 21.76 2.26
N ILE A 24 7.93 22.56 2.59
CA ILE A 24 6.52 22.21 2.41
C ILE A 24 6.12 22.07 0.93
N TYR A 25 6.77 22.83 0.04
CA TYR A 25 6.45 22.86 -1.38
C TYR A 25 6.59 21.51 -2.10
N PRO A 26 7.73 20.79 -2.00
CA PRO A 26 7.82 19.45 -2.60
C PRO A 26 6.83 18.46 -1.98
N VAL A 27 6.49 18.60 -0.69
CA VAL A 27 5.49 17.75 -0.04
C VAL A 27 4.09 17.99 -0.64
N ILE A 28 3.69 19.24 -0.83
CA ILE A 28 2.41 19.60 -1.44
C ILE A 28 2.35 19.11 -2.89
N VAL A 29 3.39 19.34 -3.69
CA VAL A 29 3.41 18.91 -5.10
C VAL A 29 3.36 17.38 -5.21
N CYS A 30 4.16 16.66 -4.42
CA CYS A 30 4.11 15.22 -4.38
C CYS A 30 2.72 14.73 -3.95
N GLY A 31 2.17 15.26 -2.84
CA GLY A 31 0.84 14.90 -2.36
C GLY A 31 -0.27 15.16 -3.37
N PHE A 32 -0.20 16.28 -4.09
CA PHE A 32 -1.15 16.61 -5.16
C PHE A 32 -1.07 15.61 -6.32
N ILE A 33 0.14 15.27 -6.78
CA ILE A 33 0.34 14.30 -7.86
C ILE A 33 -0.15 12.92 -7.43
N VAL A 34 0.19 12.46 -6.21
CA VAL A 34 -0.33 11.17 -5.68
C VAL A 34 -1.85 11.20 -5.66
N GLY A 35 -2.44 12.22 -5.03
CA GLY A 35 -3.88 12.31 -4.86
C GLY A 35 -4.63 12.34 -6.18
N PHE A 36 -4.11 13.09 -7.16
CA PHE A 36 -4.68 13.16 -8.50
C PHE A 36 -4.63 11.80 -9.21
N VAL A 37 -3.48 11.11 -9.20
CA VAL A 37 -3.33 9.79 -9.83
C VAL A 37 -4.20 8.75 -9.11
N ALA A 38 -4.23 8.76 -7.77
CA ALA A 38 -5.05 7.86 -6.97
C ALA A 38 -6.55 8.05 -7.24
N ALA A 39 -7.00 9.31 -7.38
CA ALA A 39 -8.38 9.62 -7.71
C ALA A 39 -8.79 9.10 -9.10
N ILE A 40 -7.93 9.26 -10.12
CA ILE A 40 -8.19 8.73 -11.47
C ILE A 40 -8.20 7.20 -11.48
N MET A 41 -7.26 6.58 -10.76
CA MET A 41 -7.14 5.12 -10.75
C MET A 41 -8.23 4.47 -9.88
N GLY A 42 -8.84 5.20 -8.95
CA GLY A 42 -9.83 4.66 -8.01
C GLY A 42 -9.25 3.63 -7.03
N VAL A 43 -7.92 3.55 -6.93
CA VAL A 43 -7.19 2.65 -6.05
C VAL A 43 -6.59 3.52 -4.96
N GLY A 44 -6.87 3.23 -3.68
CA GLY A 44 -6.30 3.96 -2.54
C GLY A 44 -4.79 4.17 -2.76
N GLY A 45 -4.36 5.43 -2.79
CA GLY A 45 -3.11 5.87 -3.41
C GLY A 45 -1.80 5.34 -2.82
N GLY A 46 -1.85 4.47 -1.81
CA GLY A 46 -0.71 3.98 -1.04
C GLY A 46 0.40 3.35 -1.87
N PHE A 47 0.05 2.72 -3.00
CA PHE A 47 1.04 2.14 -3.90
C PHE A 47 2.04 3.19 -4.44
N LEU A 48 1.59 4.45 -4.58
CA LEU A 48 2.35 5.59 -5.09
C LEU A 48 2.83 6.52 -3.96
N THR A 49 2.05 6.69 -2.89
CA THR A 49 2.43 7.49 -1.72
C THR A 49 3.72 6.97 -1.10
N PHE A 50 3.80 5.66 -0.86
CA PHE A 50 4.93 5.07 -0.15
C PHE A 50 6.28 5.30 -0.85
N PRO A 51 6.48 4.98 -2.14
CA PRO A 51 7.77 5.20 -2.79
C PRO A 51 8.11 6.69 -2.92
N MET A 52 7.14 7.57 -3.16
CA MET A 52 7.41 9.01 -3.27
C MET A 52 7.84 9.62 -1.93
N PHE A 53 7.20 9.27 -0.82
CA PHE A 53 7.54 9.81 0.49
C PHE A 53 8.80 9.16 1.09
N VAL A 54 8.95 7.84 0.98
CA VAL A 54 10.11 7.11 1.55
C VAL A 54 11.36 7.29 0.71
N TYR A 55 11.29 7.11 -0.60
CA TYR A 55 12.48 7.18 -1.47
C TYR A 55 12.69 8.57 -2.08
N GLY A 56 11.62 9.28 -2.42
CA GLY A 56 11.71 10.64 -3.00
C GLY A 56 12.05 11.70 -1.95
N LEU A 57 11.31 11.72 -0.84
CA LEU A 57 11.46 12.73 0.21
C LEU A 57 12.30 12.26 1.41
N GLY A 58 12.53 10.95 1.55
CA GLY A 58 13.31 10.40 2.65
C GLY A 58 12.60 10.42 4.00
N VAL A 59 11.27 10.44 4.00
CA VAL A 59 10.44 10.39 5.21
C VAL A 59 10.44 8.97 5.78
N SER A 60 10.36 8.83 7.11
CA SER A 60 10.28 7.52 7.75
C SER A 60 9.13 6.68 7.20
N THR A 61 9.37 5.37 7.14
CA THR A 61 8.38 4.37 6.73
C THR A 61 7.13 4.43 7.61
N PHE A 62 7.29 4.62 8.93
CA PHE A 62 6.16 4.65 9.88
C PHE A 62 5.27 5.87 9.66
N THR A 63 5.87 7.06 9.56
CA THR A 63 5.17 8.32 9.31
C THR A 63 4.44 8.28 7.97
N THR A 64 5.10 7.77 6.93
CA THR A 64 4.51 7.63 5.59
C THR A 64 3.28 6.74 5.60
N VAL A 65 3.33 5.57 6.26
CA VAL A 65 2.18 4.65 6.36
C VAL A 65 1.02 5.30 7.11
N GLY A 66 1.29 6.01 8.20
CA GLY A 66 0.26 6.74 8.95
C GLY A 66 -0.43 7.83 8.12
N THR A 67 0.35 8.64 7.39
CA THR A 67 -0.19 9.67 6.49
C THR A 67 -1.03 9.07 5.37
N ASP A 68 -0.59 7.98 4.77
CA ASP A 68 -1.31 7.31 3.69
C ASP A 68 -2.67 6.76 4.14
N ILE A 69 -2.73 6.12 5.31
CA ILE A 69 -3.99 5.62 5.88
C ILE A 69 -4.98 6.77 6.12
N LEU A 70 -4.50 7.89 6.68
CA LEU A 70 -5.34 9.07 6.90
C LEU A 70 -5.90 9.58 5.56
N GLN A 71 -5.07 9.71 4.53
CA GLN A 71 -5.51 10.10 3.19
C GLN A 71 -6.56 9.14 2.62
N ILE A 72 -6.34 7.82 2.75
CA ILE A 72 -7.26 6.79 2.25
C ILE A 72 -8.62 6.90 2.94
N ILE A 73 -8.66 7.13 4.26
CA ILE A 73 -9.93 7.28 5.00
C ILE A 73 -10.75 8.43 4.42
N PHE A 74 -10.14 9.59 4.19
CA PHE A 74 -10.86 10.74 3.62
C PHE A 74 -11.27 10.52 2.16
N THR A 75 -10.35 10.03 1.33
CA THR A 75 -10.60 9.86 -0.12
C THR A 75 -11.59 8.73 -0.40
N ALA A 76 -11.37 7.54 0.16
CA ALA A 76 -12.25 6.39 -0.03
C ALA A 76 -13.57 6.56 0.75
N GLY A 77 -13.55 7.16 1.94
CA GLY A 77 -14.76 7.47 2.70
C GLY A 77 -15.66 8.45 1.97
N TYR A 78 -15.09 9.54 1.43
CA TYR A 78 -15.85 10.50 0.62
C TYR A 78 -16.45 9.84 -0.63
N ALA A 79 -15.65 9.11 -1.40
CA ALA A 79 -16.15 8.41 -2.59
C ALA A 79 -17.22 7.36 -2.23
N SER A 80 -16.99 6.53 -1.21
CA SER A 80 -17.95 5.49 -0.81
C SER A 80 -19.28 6.08 -0.35
N ILE A 81 -19.27 7.12 0.48
CA ILE A 81 -20.50 7.72 1.02
C ILE A 81 -21.21 8.53 -0.06
N PHE A 82 -20.53 9.53 -0.64
CA PHE A 82 -21.19 10.51 -1.50
C PHE A 82 -21.49 9.98 -2.91
N GLN A 83 -20.63 9.11 -3.45
CA GLN A 83 -20.78 8.62 -4.83
C GLN A 83 -21.54 7.29 -4.90
N TYR A 84 -21.40 6.41 -3.90
CA TYR A 84 -21.99 5.08 -3.97
C TYR A 84 -23.14 4.87 -2.98
N ALA A 85 -23.00 5.32 -1.72
CA ALA A 85 -24.03 5.09 -0.70
C ALA A 85 -25.28 5.95 -0.94
N ILE A 86 -25.11 7.24 -1.28
CA ILE A 86 -26.24 8.13 -1.61
C ILE A 86 -27.03 7.61 -2.82
N TYR A 87 -26.35 7.05 -3.81
CA TYR A 87 -26.96 6.53 -5.02
C TYR A 87 -27.48 5.08 -4.89
N GLY A 88 -27.37 4.48 -3.69
CA GLY A 88 -27.92 3.15 -3.42
C GLY A 88 -27.15 1.98 -4.04
N PHE A 89 -25.91 2.19 -4.51
CA PHE A 89 -25.10 1.14 -5.15
C PHE A 89 -24.27 0.30 -4.17
N VAL A 90 -24.52 0.42 -2.86
CA VAL A 90 -23.73 -0.27 -1.82
C VAL A 90 -24.43 -1.53 -1.34
N PHE A 91 -23.83 -2.69 -1.63
CA PHE A 91 -24.23 -3.96 -1.04
C PHE A 91 -23.64 -4.10 0.37
N TYR A 92 -24.38 -3.61 1.36
CA TYR A 92 -23.93 -3.58 2.76
C TYR A 92 -23.49 -4.94 3.31
N THR A 93 -24.14 -6.04 2.92
CA THR A 93 -23.75 -7.40 3.35
C THR A 93 -22.34 -7.76 2.91
N ILE A 94 -21.99 -7.48 1.65
CA ILE A 94 -20.65 -7.76 1.12
C ILE A 94 -19.63 -6.81 1.74
N ALA A 95 -19.98 -5.52 1.85
CA ALA A 95 -19.11 -4.52 2.47
C ALA A 95 -18.74 -4.88 3.92
N MET A 96 -19.72 -5.33 4.72
CA MET A 96 -19.48 -5.77 6.09
C MET A 96 -18.62 -7.05 6.14
N GLY A 97 -18.84 -8.00 5.24
CA GLY A 97 -17.99 -9.20 5.13
C GLY A 97 -16.54 -8.85 4.82
N MET A 98 -16.31 -7.93 3.87
CA MET A 98 -14.98 -7.42 3.53
C MET A 98 -14.34 -6.65 4.70
N LEU A 99 -15.11 -5.85 5.42
CA LEU A 99 -14.64 -5.12 6.60
C LEU A 99 -14.17 -6.09 7.68
N VAL A 100 -14.97 -7.09 8.04
CA VAL A 100 -14.59 -8.08 9.07
C VAL A 100 -13.35 -8.87 8.63
N GLY A 101 -13.31 -9.33 7.39
CA GLY A 101 -12.14 -10.05 6.86
C GLY A 101 -10.87 -9.20 6.87
N SER A 102 -10.97 -7.93 6.45
CA SER A 102 -9.82 -7.00 6.46
C SER A 102 -9.36 -6.67 7.88
N LEU A 103 -10.27 -6.46 8.84
CA LEU A 103 -9.89 -6.20 10.24
C LEU A 103 -9.07 -7.35 10.83
N VAL A 104 -9.49 -8.60 10.61
CA VAL A 104 -8.74 -9.77 11.07
C VAL A 104 -7.38 -9.85 10.37
N GLY A 105 -7.35 -9.69 9.05
CA GLY A 105 -6.11 -9.72 8.28
C GLY A 105 -5.11 -8.64 8.69
N ILE A 106 -5.58 -7.41 8.91
CA ILE A 106 -4.76 -6.27 9.35
C ILE A 106 -4.17 -6.53 10.73
N GLN A 107 -4.94 -7.09 11.67
CA GLN A 107 -4.41 -7.41 13.00
C GLN A 107 -3.31 -8.47 12.94
N ILE A 108 -3.52 -9.55 12.18
CA ILE A 108 -2.50 -10.60 11.98
C ILE A 108 -1.25 -10.00 11.32
N GLY A 109 -1.44 -9.18 10.28
CA GLY A 109 -0.36 -8.49 9.59
C GLY A 109 0.43 -7.56 10.53
N ALA A 110 -0.26 -6.73 11.32
CA ALA A 110 0.37 -5.79 12.25
C ALA A 110 1.13 -6.47 13.40
N LEU A 111 0.70 -7.66 13.82
CA LEU A 111 1.47 -8.47 14.78
C LEU A 111 2.69 -9.10 14.10
N THR A 112 2.54 -9.56 12.86
CA THR A 112 3.64 -10.13 12.07
C THR A 112 4.73 -9.10 11.79
N THR A 113 4.38 -7.83 11.52
CA THR A 113 5.38 -6.78 11.28
C THR A 113 6.27 -6.49 12.48
N LYS A 114 5.83 -6.80 13.71
CA LYS A 114 6.67 -6.70 14.92
C LYS A 114 7.68 -7.84 15.05
N LEU A 115 7.43 -8.97 14.38
CA LEU A 115 8.28 -10.16 14.41
C LEU A 115 9.33 -10.16 13.28
N VAL A 116 9.18 -9.26 12.30
CA VAL A 116 9.94 -9.27 11.05
C VAL A 116 10.72 -7.96 10.91
N LYS A 117 11.97 -8.04 10.43
CA LYS A 117 12.81 -6.86 10.19
C LYS A 117 12.18 -5.92 9.15
N GLY A 118 12.27 -4.61 9.38
CA GLY A 118 11.70 -3.59 8.48
C GLY A 118 12.23 -3.62 7.04
N SER A 119 13.45 -4.10 6.80
CA SER A 119 13.97 -4.33 5.44
C SER A 119 13.17 -5.36 4.66
N MET A 120 12.69 -6.42 5.33
CA MET A 120 11.88 -7.47 4.71
C MET A 120 10.49 -6.93 4.36
N ILE A 121 9.90 -6.12 5.25
CA ILE A 121 8.60 -5.44 4.99
C ILE A 121 8.67 -4.58 3.74
N ARG A 122 9.74 -3.80 3.56
CA ARG A 122 9.96 -3.01 2.34
C ARG A 122 10.13 -3.88 1.10
N GLY A 123 10.82 -5.02 1.22
CA GLY A 123 10.92 -6.00 0.15
C GLY A 123 9.56 -6.58 -0.26
N PHE A 124 8.72 -6.94 0.71
CA PHE A 124 7.37 -7.43 0.44
C PHE A 124 6.49 -6.40 -0.24
N TYR A 125 6.51 -5.17 0.26
CA TYR A 125 5.82 -4.06 -0.36
C TYR A 125 6.23 -3.94 -1.84
N ALA A 126 7.53 -3.95 -2.14
CA ALA A 126 8.02 -3.87 -3.52
C ALA A 126 7.52 -5.03 -4.41
N VAL A 127 7.52 -6.27 -3.89
CA VAL A 127 7.05 -7.45 -4.63
C VAL A 127 5.56 -7.36 -4.95
N VAL A 128 4.72 -6.97 -3.98
CA VAL A 128 3.27 -6.85 -4.19
C VAL A 128 2.94 -5.78 -5.23
N ILE A 129 3.66 -4.65 -5.16
CA ILE A 129 3.51 -3.56 -6.12
C ILE A 129 3.90 -4.01 -7.52
N LEU A 130 5.06 -4.65 -7.65
CA LEU A 130 5.54 -5.18 -8.92
C LEU A 130 4.58 -6.23 -9.49
N ALA A 131 4.03 -7.12 -8.66
CA ALA A 131 3.03 -8.09 -9.08
C ALA A 131 1.77 -7.40 -9.64
N GLY A 132 1.30 -6.33 -8.99
CA GLY A 132 0.17 -5.52 -9.46
C GLY A 132 0.46 -4.84 -10.81
N PHE A 133 1.66 -4.27 -10.97
CA PHE A 133 2.10 -3.69 -12.24
C PHE A 133 2.21 -4.74 -13.35
N MET A 134 2.76 -5.92 -13.07
CA MET A 134 2.83 -7.01 -14.02
C MET A 134 1.42 -7.45 -14.46
N ASN A 135 0.50 -7.67 -13.51
CA ASN A 135 -0.89 -7.98 -13.84
C ASN A 135 -1.52 -6.92 -14.76
N ARG A 136 -1.28 -5.63 -14.45
CA ARG A 136 -1.80 -4.53 -15.26
C ARG A 136 -1.16 -4.45 -16.64
N ALA A 137 0.14 -4.73 -16.76
CA ALA A 137 0.87 -4.77 -18.01
C ALA A 137 0.39 -5.89 -18.92
N PHE A 138 0.12 -7.07 -18.37
CA PHE A 138 -0.45 -8.20 -19.12
C PHE A 138 -1.89 -7.95 -19.54
N ALA A 139 -2.66 -7.18 -18.75
CA ALA A 139 -4.02 -6.79 -19.10
C ALA A 139 -4.12 -5.62 -20.09
N LEU A 140 -3.01 -4.93 -20.38
CA LEU A 140 -3.02 -3.73 -21.21
C LEU A 140 -3.23 -4.05 -22.70
N PRO A 141 -2.55 -5.05 -23.32
CA PRO A 141 -2.77 -5.40 -24.72
C PRO A 141 -4.21 -5.77 -25.04
N GLY A 142 -4.90 -6.48 -24.15
CA GLY A 142 -6.31 -6.82 -24.31
C GLY A 142 -7.22 -5.59 -24.36
N ARG A 143 -6.94 -4.61 -23.50
CA ARG A 143 -7.68 -3.33 -23.51
C ARG A 143 -7.39 -2.49 -24.75
N LEU A 144 -6.14 -2.47 -25.21
CA LEU A 144 -5.77 -1.77 -26.46
C LEU A 144 -6.41 -2.40 -27.70
N ALA A 145 -6.52 -3.74 -27.72
CA ALA A 145 -7.22 -4.45 -28.77
C ALA A 145 -8.73 -4.13 -28.77
N SER A 146 -9.36 -4.07 -27.59
CA SER A 146 -10.77 -3.67 -27.48
C SER A 146 -11.05 -2.22 -27.90
N ALA A 147 -10.04 -1.35 -27.81
CA ALA A 147 -10.11 0.04 -28.24
C ALA A 147 -9.75 0.25 -29.72
N GLY A 148 -9.48 -0.83 -30.47
CA GLY A 148 -9.21 -0.78 -31.91
C GLY A 148 -7.78 -0.38 -32.30
N TYR A 149 -6.85 -0.29 -31.35
CA TYR A 149 -5.46 0.11 -31.64
C TYR A 149 -4.55 -1.07 -32.03
N VAL A 150 -4.92 -2.31 -31.70
CA VAL A 150 -4.12 -3.51 -31.97
C VAL A 150 -5.04 -4.65 -32.43
N GLU A 151 -4.72 -5.28 -33.56
CA GLU A 151 -5.40 -6.50 -33.99
C GLU A 151 -4.89 -7.69 -33.18
N MET A 152 -5.69 -8.15 -32.22
CA MET A 152 -5.34 -9.30 -31.38
C MET A 152 -6.51 -10.28 -31.33
N SER A 153 -6.22 -11.57 -31.51
CA SER A 153 -7.22 -12.61 -31.34
C SER A 153 -7.76 -12.60 -29.90
N LYS A 154 -9.08 -12.75 -29.74
CA LYS A 154 -9.74 -12.80 -28.41
C LYS A 154 -9.12 -13.87 -27.51
N SER A 155 -8.62 -14.96 -28.09
CA SER A 155 -7.94 -16.05 -27.37
C SER A 155 -6.60 -15.63 -26.76
N THR A 156 -5.77 -14.90 -27.51
CA THR A 156 -4.48 -14.39 -27.05
C THR A 156 -4.64 -13.33 -25.96
N SER A 157 -5.64 -12.46 -26.08
CA SER A 157 -5.99 -11.50 -25.02
C SER A 157 -6.33 -12.21 -23.71
N GLN A 158 -7.24 -13.18 -23.77
CA GLN A 158 -7.66 -13.93 -22.59
C GLN A 158 -6.52 -14.74 -21.97
N ALA A 159 -5.65 -15.33 -22.78
CA ALA A 159 -4.48 -16.05 -22.28
C ALA A 159 -3.51 -15.12 -21.54
N LEU A 160 -3.29 -13.90 -22.05
CA LEU A 160 -2.42 -12.91 -21.43
C LEU A 160 -3.03 -12.34 -20.14
N ASP A 161 -4.33 -12.02 -20.17
CA ASP A 161 -5.09 -11.59 -18.98
C ASP A 161 -5.04 -12.65 -17.88
N LEU A 162 -5.25 -13.92 -18.24
CA LEU A 162 -5.21 -15.04 -17.30
C LEU A 162 -3.79 -15.26 -16.76
N ALA A 163 -2.76 -15.17 -17.60
CA ALA A 163 -1.38 -15.31 -17.16
C ALA A 163 -1.00 -14.24 -16.14
N GLY A 164 -1.35 -12.97 -16.41
CA GLY A 164 -1.13 -11.87 -15.48
C GLY A 164 -1.84 -12.08 -14.14
N LEU A 165 -3.10 -12.52 -14.20
CA LEU A 165 -3.91 -12.83 -13.02
C LEU A 165 -3.32 -13.97 -12.19
N VAL A 166 -2.96 -15.09 -12.84
CA VAL A 166 -2.39 -16.26 -12.17
C VAL A 166 -1.07 -15.91 -11.50
N ILE A 167 -0.17 -15.20 -12.19
CA ILE A 167 1.11 -14.77 -11.62
C ILE A 167 0.87 -13.90 -10.39
N PHE A 168 -0.06 -12.94 -10.47
CA PHE A 168 -0.41 -12.08 -9.35
C PHE A 168 -0.93 -12.86 -8.14
N PHE A 169 -1.91 -13.73 -8.34
CA PHE A 169 -2.50 -14.51 -7.23
C PHE A 169 -1.52 -15.52 -6.64
N VAL A 170 -0.62 -16.11 -7.45
CA VAL A 170 0.43 -17.00 -6.94
C VAL A 170 1.41 -16.22 -6.05
N LEU A 171 1.89 -15.06 -6.50
CA LEU A 171 2.81 -14.23 -5.71
C LEU A 171 2.17 -13.76 -4.41
N VAL A 172 0.93 -13.25 -4.47
CA VAL A 172 0.18 -12.81 -3.29
C VAL A 172 -0.15 -13.99 -2.37
N GLY A 173 -0.48 -15.16 -2.92
CA GLY A 173 -0.79 -16.36 -2.16
C GLY A 173 0.42 -16.90 -1.39
N ILE A 174 1.59 -16.98 -2.03
CA ILE A 174 2.85 -17.34 -1.37
C ILE A 174 3.14 -16.38 -0.22
N PHE A 175 2.94 -15.08 -0.46
CA PHE A 175 3.12 -14.05 0.57
C PHE A 175 2.14 -14.21 1.74
N ALA A 176 0.86 -14.43 1.47
CA ALA A 176 -0.16 -14.63 2.51
C ALA A 176 0.15 -15.84 3.38
N VAL A 177 0.55 -16.96 2.76
CA VAL A 177 0.99 -18.17 3.48
C VAL A 177 2.21 -17.86 4.34
N TRP A 178 3.20 -17.15 3.80
CA TRP A 178 4.41 -16.78 4.54
C TRP A 178 4.11 -15.89 5.75
N VAL A 179 3.20 -14.91 5.60
CA VAL A 179 2.74 -14.05 6.71
C VAL A 179 2.08 -14.88 7.80
N LEU A 180 1.15 -15.78 7.42
CA LEU A 180 0.49 -16.66 8.38
C LEU A 180 1.49 -17.58 9.09
N VAL A 181 2.41 -18.19 8.35
CA VAL A 181 3.47 -19.04 8.94
C VAL A 181 4.34 -18.24 9.91
N SER A 182 4.72 -17.01 9.54
CA SER A 182 5.53 -16.14 10.40
C SER A 182 4.79 -15.74 11.66
N PHE A 183 3.49 -15.42 11.54
CA PHE A 183 2.61 -15.17 12.67
C PHE A 183 2.52 -16.39 13.61
N PHE A 184 2.24 -17.58 13.07
CA PHE A 184 2.10 -18.79 13.87
C PHE A 184 3.40 -19.21 14.55
N ARG A 185 4.55 -19.05 13.87
CA ARG A 185 5.88 -19.32 14.46
C ARG A 185 6.24 -18.32 15.56
N GLY A 186 5.81 -17.06 15.44
CA GLY A 186 6.08 -16.02 16.43
C GLY A 186 5.06 -15.90 17.57
N LEU A 187 3.97 -16.69 17.56
CA LEU A 187 2.95 -16.69 18.62
C LEU A 187 3.54 -16.88 20.03
N GLY A 188 4.57 -17.72 20.16
CA GLY A 188 5.27 -17.94 21.43
C GLY A 188 5.94 -16.66 21.95
N GLN A 189 6.56 -15.88 21.07
CA GLN A 189 7.22 -14.61 21.41
C GLN A 189 6.21 -13.50 21.74
N ILE A 190 5.07 -13.46 21.02
CA ILE A 190 3.96 -12.55 21.30
C ILE A 190 3.37 -12.83 22.69
N ARG A 191 3.09 -14.11 23.00
CA ARG A 191 2.49 -14.51 24.28
C ARG A 191 3.43 -14.32 25.47
N ALA A 192 4.74 -14.46 25.27
CA ALA A 192 5.73 -14.24 26.31
C ALA A 192 6.01 -12.76 26.63
N GLY A 193 5.35 -11.80 25.95
CA GLY A 193 5.56 -10.36 26.19
C GLY A 193 6.92 -9.81 25.72
N ALA A 194 7.77 -10.64 25.14
CA ALA A 194 9.15 -10.29 24.74
C ALA A 194 9.25 -9.23 23.63
N ILE A 195 8.13 -8.86 23.01
CA ILE A 195 8.07 -7.89 21.91
C ILE A 195 8.22 -6.44 22.43
N GLY A 196 8.13 -6.23 23.75
CA GLY A 196 8.35 -4.93 24.38
C GLY A 196 9.82 -4.58 24.68
N GLU A 197 10.72 -5.57 24.74
CA GLU A 197 12.06 -5.36 25.32
C GLU A 197 13.17 -5.19 24.26
N SER A 198 12.98 -5.74 23.06
CA SER A 198 13.95 -5.61 21.95
C SER A 198 13.81 -4.33 21.11
N ALA A 199 12.82 -3.47 21.40
CA ALA A 199 12.67 -2.18 20.73
C ALA A 199 13.29 -1.00 21.51
N GLY A 200 13.86 -1.27 22.70
CA GLY A 200 14.38 -0.24 23.62
C GLY A 200 15.88 -0.28 23.89
N VAL A 201 16.67 -1.14 23.23
CA VAL A 201 18.14 -1.15 23.39
C VAL A 201 18.80 -1.27 22.03
N GLY A 202 19.13 -0.10 21.48
CA GLY A 202 19.91 0.06 20.26
C GLY A 202 20.23 1.53 20.13
N HIS A 203 21.12 2.01 20.99
CA HIS A 203 21.82 3.29 20.86
C HIS A 203 22.36 3.49 19.45
#